data_AF-A0AAD9C1F8-F1
#
_entry.id   AF-A0AAD9C1F8-F1
#
_cell.length_a   1.000
_cell.length_b   1.000
_cell.length_c   1.000
_cell.angle_alpha   90.00
_cell.angle_beta   90.00
_cell.angle_gamma   90.00
#
_symmetry.space_group_name_H-M   'P 1'
#
loop_
_entity.id
_entity.type
_entity.pdbx_description
1 polymer ?
#
loop_
_entity_poly.entity_id
_entity_poly.type
_entity_poly.pdbx_seq_one_letter_code
_entity_poly.pdbx_strand_id
1 'polypeptide(L)'
;MKAAASLLALSLLLVCSAVPIGRPTNWLRQCRAITNLSVPALEVLPGGGWDNLRNMDTGRVMNISYFQCQTTEDGLYLIPDEVFVIPQKETGVETSSEIISSWLEQKSSTSHSINADMSFLSALNGKFSKENQRMKTHQVKDSSTTTRVQVRNFIYTVKVYPDFTLDARFAQQAKEIADAIENNQTRNADYLSERMVLDYGTHVITSVDAGATLVQEDYLSSSYVSDNLSESSSVKAQAGLNFFDKLKFDISSQNTQQSSSLQTYQSNIQYSLIQSHGGGTPFYPGITLQKWQESTRNNLVAIDRSGFPLHYFINTNTFPDLPQPTVGKVAIAVSQAVERY
;
A
#
# COMPACT_ATOMS: atom_id res chain seq x y z
N MET A 1 -31.51 -54.73 17.32
CA MET A 1 -31.07 -54.17 16.02
C MET A 1 -31.83 -52.92 15.55
N LYS A 2 -32.80 -52.36 16.30
CA LYS A 2 -33.52 -51.13 15.88
C LYS A 2 -32.99 -49.81 16.50
N ALA A 3 -32.24 -49.87 17.61
CA ALA A 3 -31.72 -48.66 18.27
C ALA A 3 -30.40 -48.13 17.66
N ALA A 4 -29.59 -48.99 17.04
CA ALA A 4 -28.31 -48.59 16.45
C ALA A 4 -28.47 -47.80 15.13
N ALA A 5 -29.59 -48.02 14.41
CA ALA A 5 -29.87 -47.31 13.16
C ALA A 5 -30.31 -45.85 13.39
N SER A 6 -30.95 -45.55 14.53
CA SER A 6 -31.41 -44.20 14.85
C SER A 6 -30.28 -43.26 15.29
N LEU A 7 -29.22 -43.78 15.92
CA LEU A 7 -28.04 -43.00 16.30
C LEU A 7 -27.14 -42.65 15.11
N LEU A 8 -27.04 -43.55 14.13
CA LEU A 8 -26.33 -43.27 12.87
C LEU A 8 -27.03 -42.22 12.00
N ALA A 9 -28.37 -42.15 12.06
CA ALA A 9 -29.15 -41.13 11.35
C ALA A 9 -29.00 -39.73 11.96
N LEU A 10 -28.80 -39.61 13.28
CA LEU A 10 -28.54 -38.30 13.93
C LEU A 10 -27.10 -37.82 13.73
N SER A 11 -26.11 -38.71 13.64
CA SER A 11 -24.71 -38.32 13.41
C SER A 11 -24.43 -37.82 11.98
N LEU A 12 -25.31 -38.12 11.02
CA LEU A 12 -25.20 -37.66 9.63
C LEU A 12 -25.79 -36.25 9.39
N LEU A 13 -26.44 -35.65 10.38
CA LEU A 13 -27.00 -34.28 10.30
C LEU A 13 -26.04 -33.19 10.82
N LEU A 14 -24.86 -33.56 11.34
CA LEU A 14 -23.79 -32.65 11.72
C LEU A 14 -22.72 -32.51 10.63
N VAL A 15 -23.12 -32.63 9.36
CA VAL A 15 -22.34 -32.02 8.30
C VAL A 15 -22.53 -30.51 8.49
N CYS A 16 -21.53 -29.87 9.11
CA CYS A 16 -21.32 -28.42 8.96
C CYS A 16 -21.26 -28.15 7.46
N SER A 17 -22.41 -27.89 6.86
CA SER A 17 -22.50 -27.23 5.58
C SER A 17 -21.75 -25.92 5.78
N ALA A 18 -20.54 -25.83 5.25
CA ALA A 18 -19.91 -24.54 5.04
C ALA A 18 -20.93 -23.75 4.21
N VAL A 19 -21.72 -22.89 4.88
CA VAL A 19 -22.66 -22.02 4.20
C VAL A 19 -21.81 -21.31 3.17
N PRO A 20 -22.10 -21.46 1.86
CA PRO A 20 -21.34 -20.76 0.86
C PRO A 20 -21.40 -19.30 1.24
N ILE A 21 -20.26 -18.69 1.56
CA ILE A 21 -20.21 -17.24 1.79
C ILE A 21 -20.61 -16.65 0.45
N GLY A 22 -21.89 -16.28 0.35
CA GLY A 22 -22.43 -15.62 -0.83
C GLY A 22 -21.55 -14.42 -1.10
N ARG A 23 -21.23 -14.17 -2.38
CA ARG A 23 -20.56 -12.94 -2.78
C ARG A 23 -21.66 -11.94 -3.13
N PRO A 24 -22.18 -11.16 -2.16
CA PRO A 24 -23.17 -10.15 -2.48
C PRO A 24 -22.59 -9.22 -3.53
N THR A 25 -23.41 -8.80 -4.48
CA THR A 25 -23.01 -7.81 -5.46
C THR A 25 -22.75 -6.50 -4.72
N ASN A 26 -21.59 -5.86 -4.98
CA ASN A 26 -21.25 -4.58 -4.37
C ASN A 26 -22.02 -3.39 -4.99
N TRP A 27 -23.00 -3.65 -5.87
CA TRP A 27 -23.86 -2.67 -6.52
C TRP A 27 -23.20 -1.71 -7.53
N LEU A 28 -21.89 -1.83 -7.80
CA LEU A 28 -21.18 -0.89 -8.68
C LEU A 28 -21.73 -0.88 -10.12
N ARG A 29 -22.07 -2.05 -10.67
CA ARG A 29 -22.64 -2.15 -12.04
C ARG A 29 -24.01 -1.50 -12.11
N GLN A 30 -24.80 -1.63 -11.06
CA GLN A 30 -26.13 -1.04 -10.94
C GLN A 30 -26.01 0.49 -10.91
N CYS A 31 -25.06 1.05 -10.16
CA CYS A 31 -24.82 2.50 -10.20
C CYS A 31 -24.45 3.01 -11.58
N ARG A 32 -23.57 2.30 -12.30
CA ARG A 32 -23.22 2.66 -13.69
C ARG A 32 -24.45 2.63 -14.61
N ALA A 33 -25.34 1.67 -14.43
CA ALA A 33 -26.56 1.56 -15.22
C ALA A 33 -27.61 2.64 -14.88
N ILE A 34 -27.79 2.95 -13.59
CA ILE A 34 -28.83 3.90 -13.12
C ILE A 34 -28.45 5.35 -13.43
N THR A 35 -27.19 5.70 -13.21
CA THR A 35 -26.75 7.09 -13.33
C THR A 35 -26.59 7.55 -14.78
N ASN A 36 -26.60 6.63 -15.77
CA ASN A 36 -26.16 6.89 -17.15
C ASN A 36 -24.80 7.60 -17.24
N LEU A 37 -24.03 7.61 -16.15
CA LEU A 37 -22.73 8.25 -16.06
C LEU A 37 -21.69 7.27 -16.62
N SER A 38 -20.93 7.72 -17.61
CA SER A 38 -19.68 7.06 -18.05
C SER A 38 -18.53 7.29 -17.03
N VAL A 39 -18.87 7.51 -15.76
CA VAL A 39 -17.92 7.88 -14.71
C VAL A 39 -17.21 6.62 -14.21
N PRO A 40 -15.86 6.58 -14.22
CA PRO A 40 -15.10 5.45 -13.68
C PRO A 40 -15.29 5.33 -12.17
N ALA A 41 -15.04 4.14 -11.62
CA ALA A 41 -14.91 4.00 -10.17
C ALA A 41 -13.50 4.39 -9.76
N LEU A 42 -13.35 5.02 -8.59
CA LEU A 42 -12.03 5.27 -8.04
C LEU A 42 -11.38 3.93 -7.67
N GLU A 43 -10.23 3.63 -8.28
CA GLU A 43 -9.53 2.35 -8.08
C GLU A 43 -8.66 2.34 -6.81
N VAL A 44 -8.31 3.52 -6.30
CA VAL A 44 -7.47 3.69 -5.11
C VAL A 44 -8.36 3.80 -3.87
N LEU A 45 -8.56 2.67 -3.19
CA LEU A 45 -9.48 2.58 -2.04
C LEU A 45 -8.75 2.11 -0.77
N PRO A 46 -9.05 2.73 0.39
CA PRO A 46 -8.62 2.22 1.69
C PRO A 46 -9.50 1.02 2.14
N GLY A 47 -9.29 0.54 3.36
CA GLY A 47 -10.04 -0.57 3.97
C GLY A 47 -9.48 -1.96 3.66
N GLY A 48 -8.37 -2.04 2.93
CA GLY A 48 -7.58 -3.25 2.75
C GLY A 48 -6.63 -3.49 3.93
N GLY A 49 -6.30 -4.76 4.17
CA GLY A 49 -5.19 -5.15 5.02
C GLY A 49 -3.84 -4.82 4.39
N TRP A 50 -2.81 -4.73 5.22
CA TRP A 50 -1.46 -4.34 4.83
C TRP A 50 -0.40 -5.08 5.61
N ASP A 51 0.55 -5.68 4.89
CA ASP A 51 1.78 -6.21 5.46
C ASP A 51 2.85 -5.10 5.51
N ASN A 52 3.11 -4.60 6.72
CA ASN A 52 4.02 -3.48 6.93
C ASN A 52 5.50 -3.88 6.89
N LEU A 53 5.85 -5.17 6.88
CA LEU A 53 7.24 -5.60 6.71
C LEU A 53 7.61 -5.63 5.22
N ARG A 54 6.68 -6.11 4.38
CA ARG A 54 6.88 -6.30 2.94
C ARG A 54 6.37 -5.14 2.09
N ASN A 55 5.62 -4.20 2.66
CA ASN A 55 4.87 -3.16 1.96
C ASN A 55 3.94 -3.74 0.88
N MET A 56 3.04 -4.62 1.29
CA MET A 56 2.12 -5.31 0.38
C MET A 56 0.68 -5.24 0.85
N ASP A 57 -0.23 -4.93 -0.08
CA ASP A 57 -1.67 -5.02 0.12
C ASP A 57 -2.09 -6.49 0.30
N THR A 58 -2.96 -6.76 1.27
CA THR A 58 -3.46 -8.11 1.61
C THR A 58 -5.00 -8.16 1.50
N GLY A 59 -5.66 -9.10 2.19
CA GLY A 59 -7.11 -9.26 2.15
C GLY A 59 -7.90 -8.01 2.54
N ARG A 60 -9.16 -7.90 2.08
CA ARG A 60 -10.06 -6.78 2.42
C ARG A 60 -10.63 -6.90 3.82
N VAL A 61 -10.51 -5.84 4.62
CA VAL A 61 -11.02 -5.79 6.00
C VAL A 61 -12.33 -5.01 6.09
N MET A 62 -12.46 -3.93 5.31
CA MET A 62 -13.68 -3.14 5.16
C MET A 62 -14.60 -3.73 4.08
N ASN A 63 -15.90 -3.67 4.31
CA ASN A 63 -16.92 -3.94 3.30
C ASN A 63 -16.99 -2.79 2.29
N ILE A 64 -16.96 -3.13 1.00
CA ILE A 64 -17.02 -2.14 -0.09
C ILE A 64 -18.36 -2.31 -0.81
N SER A 65 -19.26 -1.36 -0.63
CA SER A 65 -20.55 -1.26 -1.33
C SER A 65 -20.69 0.08 -2.05
N TYR A 66 -21.58 0.09 -3.04
CA TYR A 66 -21.95 1.27 -3.82
C TYR A 66 -23.48 1.41 -3.87
N PHE A 67 -24.19 1.19 -2.78
CA PHE A 67 -25.66 1.27 -2.79
C PHE A 67 -26.17 2.70 -2.98
N GLN A 68 -25.37 3.69 -2.58
CA GLN A 68 -25.74 5.11 -2.63
C GLN A 68 -25.28 5.79 -3.93
N CYS A 69 -24.52 5.09 -4.77
CA CYS A 69 -23.96 5.62 -6.02
C CYS A 69 -23.25 6.97 -5.85
N GLN A 70 -22.54 7.14 -4.74
CA GLN A 70 -21.81 8.37 -4.43
C GLN A 70 -20.71 8.63 -5.46
N THR A 71 -20.41 9.91 -5.65
CA THR A 71 -19.27 10.36 -6.45
C THR A 71 -18.35 11.24 -5.62
N THR A 72 -17.13 11.48 -6.12
CA THR A 72 -16.34 12.63 -5.69
C THR A 72 -17.12 13.92 -5.91
N GLU A 73 -16.80 14.97 -5.14
CA GLU A 73 -17.49 16.27 -5.24
C GLU A 73 -17.37 16.92 -6.63
N ASP A 74 -16.29 16.62 -7.36
CA ASP A 74 -16.09 17.07 -8.74
C ASP A 74 -16.72 16.14 -9.80
N GLY A 75 -17.41 15.07 -9.38
CA GLY A 75 -18.14 14.15 -10.25
C GLY A 75 -17.26 13.28 -11.15
N LEU A 76 -15.94 13.19 -10.89
CA LEU A 76 -15.00 12.45 -11.73
C LEU A 76 -14.93 10.95 -11.45
N TYR A 77 -15.28 10.52 -10.23
CA TYR A 77 -15.24 9.10 -9.86
C TYR A 77 -16.45 8.69 -9.03
N LEU A 78 -16.92 7.45 -9.23
CA LEU A 78 -17.78 6.76 -8.26
C LEU A 78 -16.93 6.30 -7.07
N ILE A 79 -17.46 6.49 -5.86
CA ILE A 79 -16.81 6.10 -4.61
C ILE A 79 -17.71 5.16 -3.78
N PRO A 80 -17.14 4.24 -2.99
CA PRO A 80 -17.90 3.40 -2.07
C PRO A 80 -18.69 4.20 -1.02
N ASP A 81 -19.71 3.57 -0.44
CA ASP A 81 -20.59 4.20 0.54
C ASP A 81 -19.85 4.57 1.85
N GLU A 82 -18.86 3.75 2.22
CA GLU A 82 -18.12 3.81 3.50
C GLU A 82 -16.84 4.66 3.42
N VAL A 83 -16.68 5.47 2.37
CA VAL A 83 -15.51 6.34 2.19
C VAL A 83 -15.89 7.76 1.89
N PHE A 84 -15.00 8.69 2.20
CA PHE A 84 -15.06 10.07 1.75
C PHE A 84 -13.72 10.49 1.12
N VAL A 85 -13.77 11.49 0.26
CA VAL A 85 -12.64 11.96 -0.53
C VAL A 85 -12.38 13.43 -0.23
N ILE A 86 -11.12 13.77 0.03
CA ILE A 86 -10.65 15.15 0.19
C ILE A 86 -9.86 15.54 -1.08
N PRO A 87 -10.28 16.56 -1.84
CA PRO A 87 -9.54 17.03 -3.00
C PRO A 87 -8.29 17.80 -2.56
N GLN A 88 -7.12 17.33 -3.00
CA GLN A 88 -5.82 17.97 -2.73
C GLN A 88 -5.37 18.75 -3.96
N LYS A 89 -5.35 18.09 -5.13
CA LYS A 89 -4.98 18.68 -6.43
C LYS A 89 -3.59 19.36 -6.39
N GLU A 90 -2.65 18.75 -5.69
CA GLU A 90 -1.29 19.23 -5.51
C GLU A 90 -0.34 18.55 -6.51
N THR A 91 0.60 19.33 -7.05
CA THR A 91 1.70 18.79 -7.86
C THR A 91 3.01 19.28 -7.28
N GLY A 92 3.83 18.33 -6.82
CA GLY A 92 5.18 18.56 -6.32
C GLY A 92 6.21 18.08 -7.32
N VAL A 93 7.16 18.95 -7.67
CA VAL A 93 8.33 18.60 -8.46
C VAL A 93 9.56 18.83 -7.58
N GLU A 94 10.18 17.75 -7.09
CA GLU A 94 11.42 17.89 -6.34
C GLU A 94 12.59 17.99 -7.32
N THR A 95 13.11 19.20 -7.47
CA THR A 95 14.28 19.47 -8.32
C THR A 95 15.60 19.19 -7.59
N SER A 96 15.59 19.20 -6.26
CA SER A 96 16.71 18.80 -5.40
C SER A 96 16.52 17.35 -4.95
N SER A 97 17.47 16.48 -5.26
CA SER A 97 17.40 15.07 -4.86
C SER A 97 17.63 14.88 -3.34
N GLU A 98 17.19 13.74 -2.81
CA GLU A 98 17.68 13.24 -1.52
C GLU A 98 18.92 12.35 -1.72
N ILE A 99 19.75 12.25 -0.69
CA ILE A 99 20.87 11.30 -0.60
C ILE A 99 20.54 10.34 0.54
N ILE A 100 20.49 9.05 0.24
CA ILE A 100 20.20 7.97 1.19
C ILE A 100 21.50 7.21 1.41
N SER A 101 22.15 7.52 2.53
CA SER A 101 23.47 6.98 2.88
C SER A 101 23.43 5.51 3.26
N SER A 102 22.28 5.07 3.81
CA SER A 102 22.08 3.71 4.30
C SER A 102 20.68 3.20 3.98
N TRP A 103 20.59 1.95 3.55
CA TRP A 103 19.32 1.23 3.34
C TRP A 103 18.46 1.13 4.61
N LEU A 104 19.06 1.34 5.80
CA LEU A 104 18.33 1.47 7.07
C LEU A 104 17.53 2.78 7.16
N GLU A 105 17.98 3.84 6.51
CA GLU A 105 17.34 5.17 6.49
C GLU A 105 16.31 5.31 5.36
N GLN A 106 16.22 4.32 4.47
CA GLN A 106 15.34 4.35 3.33
C GLN A 106 13.87 4.54 3.75
N LYS A 107 13.25 5.55 3.15
CA LYS A 107 11.81 5.84 3.23
C LYS A 107 11.13 5.34 1.97
N SER A 108 10.04 4.60 2.11
CA SER A 108 9.30 4.11 0.94
C SER A 108 8.63 5.26 0.19
N SER A 109 8.74 5.24 -1.13
CA SER A 109 8.12 6.23 -2.01
C SER A 109 6.58 6.16 -2.07
N THR A 110 5.98 5.03 -1.66
CA THR A 110 4.52 4.77 -1.79
C THR A 110 3.82 4.36 -0.49
N SER A 111 4.57 4.26 0.61
CA SER A 111 4.06 3.80 1.90
C SER A 111 4.84 4.41 3.07
N HIS A 112 5.27 5.66 2.93
CA HIS A 112 6.09 6.31 3.95
C HIS A 112 5.33 6.43 5.27
N SER A 113 4.09 6.93 5.23
CA SER A 113 3.35 7.28 6.45
C SER A 113 3.00 6.06 7.29
N ILE A 114 2.50 4.97 6.69
CA ILE A 114 2.19 3.72 7.41
C ILE A 114 3.45 3.02 7.97
N ASN A 115 4.61 3.22 7.34
CA ASN A 115 5.89 2.71 7.86
C ASN A 115 6.44 3.57 9.01
N ALA A 116 6.14 4.87 9.00
CA ALA A 116 6.56 5.81 10.02
C ALA A 116 5.67 5.80 11.27
N ASP A 117 4.48 5.20 11.18
CA ASP A 117 3.53 5.11 12.29
C ASP A 117 4.09 4.30 13.46
N MET A 118 3.55 4.54 14.66
CA MET A 118 3.97 3.88 15.89
C MET A 118 3.62 2.39 15.87
N SER A 119 4.54 1.55 15.39
CA SER A 119 4.48 0.09 15.54
C SER A 119 5.44 -0.38 16.65
N PHE A 120 5.19 -1.58 17.19
CA PHE A 120 6.02 -2.21 18.22
C PHE A 120 7.52 -2.28 17.84
N LEU A 121 7.83 -2.40 16.54
CA LEU A 121 9.18 -2.43 15.99
C LEU A 121 9.29 -1.59 14.72
N SER A 122 9.12 -0.27 14.84
CA SER A 122 9.15 0.68 13.70
C SER A 122 10.41 0.58 12.83
N ALA A 123 11.54 0.14 13.39
CA ALA A 123 12.79 -0.06 12.65
C ALA A 123 12.72 -1.17 11.57
N LEU A 124 11.76 -2.11 11.68
CA LEU A 124 11.58 -3.23 10.74
C LEU A 124 10.58 -2.94 9.63
N ASN A 125 9.75 -1.91 9.79
CA ASN A 125 8.75 -1.52 8.80
C ASN A 125 9.39 -1.29 7.42
N GLY A 126 8.83 -1.92 6.39
CA GLY A 126 9.25 -1.86 5.00
C GLY A 126 10.59 -2.52 4.66
N LYS A 127 11.32 -3.10 5.63
CA LYS A 127 12.68 -3.63 5.40
C LYS A 127 12.73 -4.93 4.59
N PHE A 128 11.59 -5.61 4.44
CA PHE A 128 11.45 -6.78 3.56
C PHE A 128 10.76 -6.43 2.23
N SER A 129 10.50 -5.15 1.97
CA SER A 129 9.97 -4.70 0.68
C SER A 129 10.99 -4.84 -0.44
N LYS A 130 10.49 -4.98 -1.68
CA LYS A 130 11.35 -5.05 -2.88
C LYS A 130 12.21 -3.79 -3.05
N GLU A 131 11.67 -2.63 -2.71
CA GLU A 131 12.37 -1.33 -2.76
C GLU A 131 13.59 -1.35 -1.82
N ASN A 132 13.39 -1.77 -0.56
CA ASN A 132 14.46 -1.82 0.44
C ASN A 132 15.51 -2.90 0.12
N GLN A 133 15.07 -4.10 -0.28
CA GLN A 133 15.98 -5.20 -0.64
C GLN A 133 16.85 -4.85 -1.85
N ARG A 134 16.27 -4.20 -2.88
CA ARG A 134 17.03 -3.69 -4.03
C ARG A 134 18.09 -2.69 -3.58
N MET A 135 17.68 -1.72 -2.75
CA MET A 135 18.60 -0.68 -2.28
C MET A 135 19.76 -1.29 -1.51
N LYS A 136 19.45 -2.16 -0.54
CA LYS A 136 20.45 -2.88 0.25
C LYS A 136 21.41 -3.67 -0.64
N THR A 137 20.89 -4.37 -1.65
CA THR A 137 21.71 -5.17 -2.57
C THR A 137 22.75 -4.30 -3.26
N HIS A 138 22.34 -3.18 -3.87
CA HIS A 138 23.26 -2.31 -4.60
C HIS A 138 24.19 -1.51 -3.68
N GLN A 139 23.72 -1.04 -2.53
CA GLN A 139 24.57 -0.32 -1.58
C GLN A 139 25.69 -1.22 -1.04
N VAL A 140 25.37 -2.48 -0.69
CA VAL A 140 26.35 -3.42 -0.14
C VAL A 140 27.25 -4.01 -1.22
N LYS A 141 26.68 -4.50 -2.32
CA LYS A 141 27.44 -5.21 -3.36
C LYS A 141 28.33 -4.25 -4.16
N ASP A 142 27.80 -3.10 -4.54
CA ASP A 142 28.46 -2.18 -5.46
C ASP A 142 29.15 -1.03 -4.70
N SER A 143 29.18 -1.08 -3.36
CA SER A 143 29.70 -0.01 -2.50
C SER A 143 29.14 1.35 -2.90
N SER A 144 27.81 1.46 -2.97
CA SER A 144 27.13 2.62 -3.53
C SER A 144 26.32 3.41 -2.48
N THR A 145 26.12 4.70 -2.75
CA THR A 145 25.19 5.59 -2.05
C THR A 145 24.06 5.95 -3.00
N THR A 146 22.82 5.96 -2.52
CA THR A 146 21.66 6.19 -3.39
C THR A 146 21.28 7.66 -3.39
N THR A 147 20.96 8.20 -4.56
CA THR A 147 20.28 9.47 -4.72
C THR A 147 18.90 9.22 -5.29
N ARG A 148 17.91 10.00 -4.85
CA ARG A 148 16.54 9.88 -5.33
C ARG A 148 15.98 11.24 -5.72
N VAL A 149 15.40 11.29 -6.92
CA VAL A 149 14.64 12.43 -7.46
C VAL A 149 13.22 11.96 -7.70
N GLN A 150 12.24 12.81 -7.40
CA GLN A 150 10.84 12.44 -7.61
C GLN A 150 9.97 13.60 -8.11
N VAL A 151 9.00 13.23 -8.94
CA VAL A 151 7.81 14.05 -9.25
C VAL A 151 6.61 13.36 -8.65
N ARG A 152 5.73 14.12 -7.98
CA ARG A 152 4.57 13.61 -7.28
C ARG A 152 3.34 14.44 -7.63
N ASN A 153 2.33 13.80 -8.22
CA ASN A 153 1.00 14.37 -8.44
C ASN A 153 0.06 13.79 -7.38
N PHE A 154 -0.36 14.59 -6.41
CA PHE A 154 -1.23 14.19 -5.31
C PHE A 154 -2.64 14.76 -5.52
N ILE A 155 -3.57 13.91 -5.93
CA ILE A 155 -4.88 14.37 -6.40
C ILE A 155 -5.93 14.33 -5.30
N TYR A 156 -6.02 13.20 -4.58
CA TYR A 156 -7.02 13.00 -3.53
C TYR A 156 -6.43 12.31 -2.31
N THR A 157 -6.96 12.62 -1.14
CA THR A 157 -6.88 11.73 0.02
C THR A 157 -8.22 11.00 0.14
N VAL A 158 -8.21 9.67 0.16
CA VAL A 158 -9.41 8.84 0.31
C VAL A 158 -9.37 8.20 1.69
N LYS A 159 -10.42 8.39 2.49
CA LYS A 159 -10.50 7.92 3.88
C LYS A 159 -11.74 7.07 4.10
N VAL A 160 -11.61 6.08 4.99
CA VAL A 160 -12.78 5.33 5.51
C VAL A 160 -13.52 6.17 6.55
N TYR A 161 -14.82 5.95 6.69
CA TYR A 161 -15.54 6.42 7.88
C TYR A 161 -15.10 5.62 9.12
N PRO A 162 -15.01 6.23 10.32
CA PRO A 162 -14.54 5.52 11.52
C PRO A 162 -15.36 4.29 11.93
N ASP A 163 -16.64 4.26 11.55
CA ASP A 163 -17.63 3.23 11.86
C ASP A 163 -17.94 2.29 10.68
N PHE A 164 -17.01 2.17 9.74
CA PHE A 164 -17.18 1.32 8.56
C PHE A 164 -17.52 -0.14 8.93
N THR A 165 -18.35 -0.77 8.09
CA THR A 165 -18.71 -2.18 8.24
C THR A 165 -17.57 -3.12 7.83
N LEU A 166 -17.30 -4.18 8.59
CA LEU A 166 -16.28 -5.20 8.26
C LEU A 166 -16.69 -6.11 7.08
N ASP A 167 -15.71 -6.55 6.27
CA ASP A 167 -15.90 -7.62 5.28
C ASP A 167 -16.29 -8.91 6.02
N ALA A 168 -17.31 -9.59 5.52
CA ALA A 168 -17.89 -10.77 6.17
C ALA A 168 -16.86 -11.89 6.41
N ARG A 169 -15.82 -12.03 5.56
CA ARG A 169 -14.79 -13.07 5.72
C ARG A 169 -13.82 -12.72 6.84
N PHE A 170 -13.44 -11.44 6.94
CA PHE A 170 -12.61 -10.96 8.04
C PHE A 170 -13.35 -11.15 9.37
N ALA A 171 -14.63 -10.75 9.41
CA ALA A 171 -15.48 -10.95 10.57
C ALA A 171 -15.66 -12.43 10.92
N GLN A 172 -15.81 -13.31 9.93
CA GLN A 172 -15.94 -14.75 10.16
C GLN A 172 -14.66 -15.34 10.76
N GLN A 173 -13.48 -14.96 10.29
CA GLN A 173 -12.23 -15.46 10.85
C GLN A 173 -12.00 -14.99 12.30
N ALA A 174 -12.38 -13.75 12.63
CA ALA A 174 -12.38 -13.28 14.02
C ALA A 174 -13.34 -14.10 14.91
N LYS A 175 -14.53 -14.45 14.39
CA LYS A 175 -15.49 -15.32 15.09
C LYS A 175 -14.96 -16.75 15.28
N GLU A 176 -14.24 -17.31 14.30
CA GLU A 176 -13.59 -18.62 14.45
C GLU A 176 -12.53 -18.61 15.57
N ILE A 177 -11.76 -17.52 15.70
CA ILE A 177 -10.82 -17.35 16.83
C ILE A 177 -11.59 -17.28 18.15
N ALA A 178 -12.68 -16.50 18.19
CA ALA A 178 -13.54 -16.38 19.37
C ALA A 178 -14.07 -17.76 19.81
N ASP A 179 -14.60 -18.54 18.87
CA ASP A 179 -15.12 -19.88 19.13
C ASP A 179 -14.03 -20.81 19.69
N ALA A 180 -12.82 -20.78 19.11
CA ALA A 180 -11.70 -21.56 19.62
C ALA A 180 -11.31 -21.16 21.05
N ILE A 181 -11.34 -19.87 21.38
CA ILE A 181 -11.05 -19.35 22.72
C ILE A 181 -12.10 -19.82 23.74
N GLU A 182 -13.39 -19.68 23.43
CA GLU A 182 -14.48 -20.06 24.34
C GLU A 182 -14.54 -21.58 24.55
N ASN A 183 -14.11 -22.36 23.57
CA ASN A 183 -13.97 -23.82 23.69
C ASN A 183 -12.62 -24.28 24.31
N ASN A 184 -11.82 -23.36 24.85
CA ASN A 184 -10.53 -23.63 25.47
C ASN A 184 -9.53 -24.36 24.54
N GLN A 185 -9.60 -24.08 23.23
CA GLN A 185 -8.74 -24.66 22.20
C GLN A 185 -7.55 -23.73 21.90
N THR A 186 -6.69 -23.47 22.88
CA THR A 186 -5.63 -22.44 22.80
C THR A 186 -4.75 -22.57 21.54
N ARG A 187 -4.26 -23.79 21.24
CA ARG A 187 -3.42 -24.01 20.04
C ARG A 187 -4.14 -23.70 18.73
N ASN A 188 -5.44 -23.96 18.68
CA ASN A 188 -6.25 -23.67 17.50
C ASN A 188 -6.45 -22.14 17.37
N ALA A 189 -6.74 -21.46 18.47
CA ALA A 189 -6.84 -20.00 18.50
C ALA A 189 -5.53 -19.32 18.06
N ASP A 190 -4.38 -19.82 18.51
CA ASP A 190 -3.06 -19.31 18.10
C ASP A 190 -2.84 -19.47 16.59
N TYR A 191 -3.10 -20.66 16.06
CA TYR A 191 -2.99 -20.95 14.63
C TYR A 191 -3.93 -20.07 13.78
N LEU A 192 -5.19 -19.93 14.20
CA LEU A 192 -6.18 -19.10 13.50
C LEU A 192 -5.78 -17.61 13.51
N SER A 193 -5.17 -17.15 14.60
CA SER A 193 -4.65 -15.78 14.73
C SER A 193 -3.46 -15.53 13.80
N GLU A 194 -2.50 -16.47 13.73
CA GLU A 194 -1.41 -16.40 12.75
C GLU A 194 -1.92 -16.43 11.30
N ARG A 195 -2.93 -17.27 11.02
CA ARG A 195 -3.58 -17.32 9.70
C ARG A 195 -4.23 -15.99 9.35
N MET A 196 -4.82 -15.29 10.32
CA MET A 196 -5.42 -13.97 10.11
C MET A 196 -4.37 -12.93 9.71
N VAL A 197 -3.18 -12.97 10.32
CA VAL A 197 -2.04 -12.12 9.94
C VAL A 197 -1.55 -12.44 8.53
N LEU A 198 -1.50 -13.72 8.15
CA LEU A 198 -1.14 -14.12 6.79
C LEU A 198 -2.14 -13.58 5.74
N ASP A 199 -3.44 -13.70 6.02
CA ASP A 199 -4.51 -13.36 5.08
C ASP A 199 -4.76 -11.84 4.98
N TYR A 200 -4.61 -11.12 6.10
CA TYR A 200 -4.98 -9.71 6.23
C TYR A 200 -3.83 -8.77 6.64
N GLY A 201 -2.62 -9.30 6.77
CA GLY A 201 -1.44 -8.51 7.11
C GLY A 201 -1.41 -8.11 8.59
N THR A 202 -0.70 -7.02 8.86
CA THR A 202 -0.44 -6.52 10.23
C THR A 202 -1.21 -5.24 10.55
N HIS A 203 -1.64 -4.52 9.51
CA HIS A 203 -2.32 -3.24 9.60
C HIS A 203 -3.55 -3.22 8.68
N VAL A 204 -4.44 -2.28 8.90
CA VAL A 204 -5.52 -1.93 7.98
C VAL A 204 -5.31 -0.51 7.51
N ILE A 205 -5.34 -0.32 6.19
CA ILE A 205 -5.21 1.00 5.56
C ILE A 205 -6.50 1.76 5.79
N THR A 206 -6.45 2.89 6.49
CA THR A 206 -7.63 3.75 6.74
C THR A 206 -7.64 5.01 5.88
N SER A 207 -6.48 5.37 5.32
CA SER A 207 -6.33 6.48 4.39
C SER A 207 -5.33 6.15 3.30
N VAL A 208 -5.62 6.55 2.08
CA VAL A 208 -4.72 6.46 0.93
C VAL A 208 -4.62 7.80 0.23
N ASP A 209 -3.41 8.14 -0.17
CA ASP A 209 -3.17 9.28 -1.05
C ASP A 209 -3.17 8.76 -2.49
N ALA A 210 -4.17 9.18 -3.27
CA ALA A 210 -4.36 8.79 -4.65
C ALA A 210 -3.68 9.80 -5.58
N GLY A 211 -2.85 9.29 -6.49
CA GLY A 211 -2.03 10.14 -7.34
C GLY A 211 -1.15 9.36 -8.30
N ALA A 212 -0.06 9.98 -8.73
CA ALA A 212 0.98 9.34 -9.52
C ALA A 212 2.37 9.85 -9.08
N THR A 213 3.38 8.99 -9.18
CA THR A 213 4.78 9.37 -8.92
C THR A 213 5.68 8.92 -10.06
N LEU A 214 6.70 9.72 -10.35
CA LEU A 214 7.82 9.34 -11.20
C LEU A 214 9.09 9.52 -10.40
N VAL A 215 9.76 8.41 -10.11
CA VAL A 215 10.91 8.36 -9.20
C VAL A 215 12.13 7.85 -9.97
N GLN A 216 13.25 8.55 -9.87
CA GLN A 216 14.56 8.06 -10.29
C GLN A 216 15.41 7.78 -9.07
N GLU A 217 16.03 6.60 -9.04
CA GLU A 217 17.07 6.24 -8.09
C GLU A 217 18.37 5.98 -8.85
N ASP A 218 19.41 6.76 -8.55
CA ASP A 218 20.77 6.51 -9.03
C ASP A 218 21.63 6.04 -7.86
N TYR A 219 22.40 4.97 -8.08
CA TYR A 219 23.30 4.36 -7.12
C TYR A 219 24.72 4.76 -7.50
N LEU A 220 25.26 5.76 -6.81
CA LEU A 220 26.55 6.35 -7.09
C LEU A 220 27.64 5.64 -6.32
N SER A 221 28.86 5.60 -6.86
CA SER A 221 30.03 5.16 -6.09
C SER A 221 30.11 5.90 -4.75
N SER A 222 30.24 5.17 -3.64
CA SER A 222 30.32 5.80 -2.31
C SER A 222 31.55 6.67 -2.14
N SER A 223 32.67 6.35 -2.83
CA SER A 223 33.86 7.19 -2.81
C SER A 223 33.57 8.56 -3.43
N TYR A 224 32.88 8.59 -4.56
CA TYR A 224 32.47 9.84 -5.22
C TYR A 224 31.61 10.72 -4.31
N VAL A 225 30.64 10.13 -3.61
CA VAL A 225 29.78 10.90 -2.70
C VAL A 225 30.55 11.36 -1.46
N SER A 226 31.43 10.51 -0.91
CA SER A 226 32.24 10.82 0.28
C SER A 226 33.25 11.92 0.02
N ASP A 227 33.93 11.87 -1.13
CA ASP A 227 34.93 12.87 -1.54
C ASP A 227 34.27 14.24 -1.81
N ASN A 228 32.96 14.26 -2.08
CA ASN A 228 32.16 15.45 -2.35
C ASN A 228 31.17 15.78 -1.22
N LEU A 229 31.42 15.35 0.03
CA LEU A 229 30.52 15.64 1.16
C LEU A 229 30.27 17.14 1.37
N SER A 230 31.32 17.97 1.25
CA SER A 230 31.21 19.44 1.30
C SER A 230 30.41 20.02 0.12
N GLU A 231 30.25 19.25 -0.95
CA GLU A 231 29.50 19.59 -2.16
C GLU A 231 28.24 18.74 -2.31
N SER A 232 27.68 18.21 -1.21
CA SER A 232 26.46 17.37 -1.27
C SER A 232 25.29 18.06 -1.98
N SER A 233 25.19 19.39 -1.90
CA SER A 233 24.23 20.19 -2.67
C SER A 233 24.47 20.13 -4.19
N SER A 234 25.74 20.08 -4.62
CA SER A 234 26.13 19.90 -6.02
C SER A 234 25.70 18.52 -6.52
N VAL A 235 25.99 17.45 -5.77
CA VAL A 235 25.56 16.08 -6.11
C VAL A 235 24.04 16.00 -6.26
N LYS A 236 23.28 16.59 -5.33
CA LYS A 236 21.81 16.66 -5.39
C LYS A 236 21.29 17.40 -6.61
N ALA A 237 21.95 18.51 -6.97
CA ALA A 237 21.61 19.28 -8.16
C ALA A 237 21.92 18.48 -9.45
N GLN A 238 23.05 17.78 -9.52
CA GLN A 238 23.39 16.93 -10.67
C GLN A 238 22.42 15.76 -10.84
N ALA A 239 21.97 15.14 -9.75
CA ALA A 239 20.92 14.12 -9.79
C ALA A 239 19.62 14.67 -10.41
N GLY A 240 19.19 15.86 -9.98
CA GLY A 240 18.04 16.56 -10.57
C GLY A 240 18.24 16.84 -12.06
N LEU A 241 19.38 17.40 -12.45
CA LEU A 241 19.71 17.65 -13.86
C LEU A 241 19.69 16.36 -14.69
N ASN A 242 20.32 15.29 -14.19
CA ASN A 242 20.34 13.99 -14.85
C ASN A 242 18.92 13.43 -15.08
N PHE A 243 18.02 13.60 -14.11
CA PHE A 243 16.62 13.20 -14.23
C PHE A 243 15.88 14.01 -15.31
N PHE A 244 15.98 15.33 -15.28
CA PHE A 244 15.28 16.18 -16.26
C PHE A 244 15.87 16.08 -17.67
N ASP A 245 17.16 15.78 -17.80
CA ASP A 245 17.77 15.50 -19.09
C ASP A 245 17.13 14.25 -19.72
N LYS A 246 16.94 13.17 -18.96
CA LYS A 246 16.26 11.95 -19.44
C LYS A 246 14.80 12.17 -19.86
N LEU A 247 14.12 13.19 -19.31
CA LEU A 247 12.75 13.59 -19.69
C LEU A 247 12.70 14.48 -20.94
N LYS A 248 13.79 15.19 -21.25
CA LYS A 248 13.88 16.07 -22.42
C LYS A 248 14.44 15.36 -23.65
N PHE A 249 15.22 14.30 -23.45
CA PHE A 249 15.96 13.63 -24.52
C PHE A 249 15.05 12.78 -25.41
N ASP A 250 14.75 13.28 -26.62
CA ASP A 250 14.39 12.43 -27.74
C ASP A 250 15.63 11.61 -28.14
N ILE A 251 15.48 10.28 -28.29
CA ILE A 251 16.57 9.32 -28.55
C ILE A 251 17.37 9.65 -29.83
N SER A 252 16.88 10.60 -30.63
CA SER A 252 17.50 11.10 -31.87
C SER A 252 18.51 12.25 -31.70
N SER A 253 18.60 12.92 -30.54
CA SER A 253 19.48 14.11 -30.42
C SER A 253 20.87 13.76 -29.85
N GLN A 254 21.86 13.58 -30.71
CA GLN A 254 23.27 13.63 -30.32
C GLN A 254 23.65 15.10 -30.03
N ASN A 255 24.36 15.34 -28.91
CA ASN A 255 25.15 16.55 -28.61
C ASN A 255 24.38 17.82 -28.18
N THR A 256 23.98 17.90 -26.91
CA THR A 256 24.05 19.19 -26.18
C THR A 256 25.30 19.18 -25.30
N GLN A 257 25.99 20.32 -25.17
CA GLN A 257 27.19 20.46 -24.33
C GLN A 257 26.83 20.21 -22.85
N GLN A 258 26.87 18.95 -22.42
CA GLN A 258 26.71 18.58 -21.02
C GLN A 258 27.87 19.16 -20.21
N SER A 259 27.55 19.72 -19.04
CA SER A 259 28.57 20.23 -18.12
C SER A 259 29.52 19.09 -17.69
N SER A 260 30.80 19.42 -17.47
CA SER A 260 31.78 18.45 -16.98
C SER A 260 31.38 17.81 -15.64
N SER A 261 30.66 18.56 -14.78
CA SER A 261 30.10 18.06 -13.52
C SER A 261 29.02 17.00 -13.74
N LEU A 262 28.15 17.17 -14.74
CA LEU A 262 27.10 16.18 -15.04
C LEU A 262 27.69 14.91 -15.64
N GLN A 263 28.69 15.03 -16.51
CA GLN A 263 29.42 13.89 -17.05
C GLN A 263 30.14 13.09 -15.94
N THR A 264 30.73 13.81 -14.98
CA THR A 264 31.37 13.20 -13.80
C THR A 264 30.35 12.50 -12.91
N TYR A 265 29.18 13.10 -12.69
CA TYR A 265 28.10 12.44 -11.97
C TYR A 265 27.66 11.15 -12.68
N GLN A 266 27.41 11.22 -13.99
CA GLN A 266 26.96 10.08 -14.81
C GLN A 266 27.97 8.93 -14.86
N SER A 267 29.27 9.24 -14.92
CA SER A 267 30.32 8.21 -14.92
C SER A 267 30.48 7.48 -13.58
N ASN A 268 29.96 8.05 -12.49
CA ASN A 268 29.98 7.45 -11.16
C ASN A 268 28.72 6.65 -10.81
N ILE A 269 27.71 6.61 -11.70
CA ILE A 269 26.51 5.78 -11.54
C ILE A 269 26.88 4.31 -11.76
N GLN A 270 26.68 3.49 -10.72
CA GLN A 270 26.83 2.03 -10.75
C GLN A 270 25.55 1.32 -11.20
N TYR A 271 24.39 1.86 -10.79
CA TYR A 271 23.07 1.37 -11.17
C TYR A 271 22.08 2.53 -11.20
N SER A 272 21.09 2.48 -12.09
CA SER A 272 20.05 3.52 -12.22
C SER A 272 18.72 2.87 -12.55
N LEU A 273 17.66 3.38 -11.91
CA LEU A 273 16.31 2.92 -12.14
C LEU A 273 15.36 4.11 -12.16
N ILE A 274 14.45 4.12 -13.14
CA ILE A 274 13.30 5.02 -13.15
C ILE A 274 12.03 4.19 -13.00
N GLN A 275 11.17 4.56 -12.06
CA GLN A 275 9.90 3.91 -11.81
C GLN A 275 8.77 4.95 -11.90
N SER A 276 7.77 4.66 -12.72
CA SER A 276 6.50 5.39 -12.73
C SER A 276 5.46 4.56 -11.97
N HIS A 277 4.78 5.17 -11.01
CA HIS A 277 3.61 4.61 -10.34
C HIS A 277 2.39 5.41 -10.76
N GLY A 278 1.38 4.75 -11.32
CA GLY A 278 0.26 5.41 -11.98
C GLY A 278 0.65 6.03 -13.32
N GLY A 279 -0.26 6.82 -13.88
CA GLY A 279 -0.15 7.32 -15.25
C GLY A 279 -0.64 6.30 -16.27
N GLY A 280 -1.46 6.74 -17.22
CA GLY A 280 -1.99 5.88 -18.27
C GLY A 280 -0.96 5.52 -19.35
N THR A 281 0.15 6.28 -19.42
CA THR A 281 1.27 6.00 -20.33
C THR A 281 2.46 5.47 -19.54
N PRO A 282 2.94 4.24 -19.80
CA PRO A 282 4.18 3.73 -19.22
C PRO A 282 5.35 4.68 -19.53
N PHE A 283 6.26 4.84 -18.56
CA PHE A 283 7.45 5.66 -18.76
C PHE A 283 8.33 5.11 -19.88
N TYR A 284 8.83 6.00 -20.73
CA TYR A 284 9.87 5.71 -21.72
C TYR A 284 10.81 6.93 -21.82
N PRO A 285 12.12 6.74 -22.05
CA PRO A 285 13.06 7.86 -22.22
C PRO A 285 12.60 8.82 -23.32
N GLY A 286 12.60 10.12 -23.02
CA GLY A 286 12.09 11.17 -23.92
C GLY A 286 10.60 11.51 -23.80
N ILE A 287 9.85 10.83 -22.91
CA ILE A 287 8.54 11.33 -22.52
C ILE A 287 8.71 12.68 -21.80
N THR A 288 8.04 13.72 -22.30
CA THR A 288 8.08 15.03 -21.64
C THR A 288 7.32 14.97 -20.31
N LEU A 289 7.76 15.78 -19.34
CA LEU A 289 7.07 15.87 -18.05
C LEU A 289 5.59 16.22 -18.21
N GLN A 290 5.29 17.17 -19.10
CA GLN A 290 3.91 17.56 -19.43
C GLN A 290 3.09 16.35 -19.91
N LYS A 291 3.60 15.59 -20.89
CA LYS A 291 2.89 14.43 -21.43
C LYS A 291 2.67 13.35 -20.37
N TRP A 292 3.65 13.13 -19.49
CA TRP A 292 3.49 12.22 -18.36
C TRP A 292 2.40 12.71 -17.40
N GLN A 293 2.41 13.98 -17.01
CA GLN A 293 1.42 14.58 -16.10
C GLN A 293 0.00 14.51 -16.67
N GLU A 294 -0.18 14.83 -17.95
CA GLU A 294 -1.48 14.73 -18.65
C GLU A 294 -2.02 13.29 -18.64
N SER A 295 -1.13 12.29 -18.68
CA SER A 295 -1.53 10.87 -18.65
C SER A 295 -2.02 10.39 -17.27
N THR A 296 -1.79 11.15 -16.20
CA THR A 296 -2.16 10.74 -14.82
C THR A 296 -3.65 10.78 -14.56
N ARG A 297 -4.42 11.53 -15.38
CA ARG A 297 -5.87 11.60 -15.28
C ARG A 297 -6.48 10.20 -15.45
N ASN A 298 -7.32 9.78 -14.51
CA ASN A 298 -7.98 8.46 -14.47
C ASN A 298 -7.07 7.24 -14.34
N ASN A 299 -5.79 7.42 -14.03
CA ASN A 299 -4.83 6.33 -13.84
C ASN A 299 -4.07 6.57 -12.53
N LEU A 300 -4.84 6.63 -11.44
CA LEU A 300 -4.35 6.99 -10.12
C LEU A 300 -3.98 5.73 -9.35
N VAL A 301 -2.91 5.79 -8.58
CA VAL A 301 -2.49 4.72 -7.66
C VAL A 301 -2.29 5.28 -6.26
N ALA A 302 -2.18 4.38 -5.28
CA ALA A 302 -1.78 4.77 -3.93
C ALA A 302 -0.30 5.19 -3.92
N ILE A 303 -0.06 6.49 -3.69
CA ILE A 303 1.27 7.10 -3.59
C ILE A 303 1.69 7.36 -2.14
N ASP A 304 0.77 7.24 -1.19
CA ASP A 304 1.06 6.99 0.23
C ASP A 304 -0.13 6.30 0.89
N ARG A 305 0.10 5.74 2.08
CA ARG A 305 -0.88 4.99 2.86
C ARG A 305 -0.72 5.34 4.33
N SER A 306 -1.83 5.40 5.06
CA SER A 306 -1.86 5.46 6.53
C SER A 306 -2.87 4.45 7.04
N GLY A 307 -2.67 3.93 8.25
CA GLY A 307 -3.48 2.83 8.77
C GLY A 307 -3.24 2.59 10.26
N PHE A 308 -3.96 1.64 10.82
CA PHE A 308 -3.80 1.23 12.22
C PHE A 308 -3.52 -0.29 12.30
N PRO A 309 -2.94 -0.79 13.40
CA PRO A 309 -2.73 -2.22 13.61
C PRO A 309 -4.03 -3.03 13.45
N LEU A 310 -3.92 -4.25 12.92
CA LEU A 310 -5.06 -5.10 12.56
C LEU A 310 -6.04 -5.35 13.73
N HIS A 311 -5.48 -5.60 14.92
CA HIS A 311 -6.26 -5.89 16.13
C HIS A 311 -7.12 -4.71 16.60
N TYR A 312 -6.82 -3.47 16.19
CA TYR A 312 -7.60 -2.28 16.55
C TYR A 312 -9.05 -2.35 16.06
N PHE A 313 -9.28 -3.04 14.93
CA PHE A 313 -10.60 -3.21 14.32
C PHE A 313 -11.40 -4.37 14.91
N ILE A 314 -10.85 -5.07 15.90
CA ILE A 314 -11.53 -6.12 16.67
C ILE A 314 -11.94 -5.52 18.00
N ASN A 315 -13.15 -4.97 18.06
CA ASN A 315 -13.68 -4.30 19.24
C ASN A 315 -15.19 -4.52 19.36
N THR A 316 -15.78 -4.08 20.47
CA THR A 316 -17.19 -4.32 20.77
C THR A 316 -18.15 -3.62 19.82
N ASN A 317 -17.71 -2.57 19.11
CA ASN A 317 -18.54 -1.88 18.13
C ASN A 317 -18.61 -2.66 16.82
N THR A 318 -17.51 -3.31 16.41
CA THR A 318 -17.44 -4.10 15.19
C THR A 318 -17.93 -5.54 15.36
N PHE A 319 -17.94 -6.06 16.61
CA PHE A 319 -18.46 -7.37 16.97
C PHE A 319 -19.50 -7.29 18.11
N PRO A 320 -20.67 -6.66 17.89
CA PRO A 320 -21.67 -6.47 18.93
C PRO A 320 -22.35 -7.79 19.37
N ASP A 321 -22.32 -8.82 18.52
CA ASP A 321 -22.92 -10.13 18.80
C ASP A 321 -22.06 -11.03 19.70
N LEU A 322 -20.82 -10.63 19.98
CA LEU A 322 -19.88 -11.40 20.82
C LEU A 322 -19.78 -10.80 22.23
N PRO A 323 -19.59 -11.62 23.28
CA PRO A 323 -19.34 -11.10 24.63
C PRO A 323 -18.07 -10.23 24.66
N GLN A 324 -18.14 -9.08 25.35
CA GLN A 324 -17.01 -8.14 25.45
C GLN A 324 -15.70 -8.80 25.91
N PRO A 325 -15.65 -9.68 26.93
CA PRO A 325 -14.42 -10.36 27.31
C PRO A 325 -13.83 -11.23 26.19
N THR A 326 -14.68 -11.87 25.39
CA THR A 326 -14.26 -12.70 24.26
C THR A 326 -13.63 -11.84 23.16
N VAL A 327 -14.27 -10.73 22.80
CA VAL A 327 -13.72 -9.78 21.81
C VAL A 327 -12.34 -9.28 22.23
N GLY A 328 -12.17 -8.90 23.50
CA GLY A 328 -10.87 -8.48 24.04
C GLY A 328 -9.80 -9.57 23.93
N LYS A 329 -10.15 -10.83 24.21
CA LYS A 329 -9.21 -11.96 24.04
C LYS A 329 -8.82 -12.20 22.59
N VAL A 330 -9.76 -12.06 21.64
CA VAL A 330 -9.47 -12.18 20.20
C VAL A 330 -8.50 -11.08 19.76
N ALA A 331 -8.76 -9.82 20.15
CA ALA A 331 -7.88 -8.70 19.82
C ALA A 331 -6.45 -8.92 20.35
N ILE A 332 -6.32 -9.41 21.59
CA ILE A 332 -5.01 -9.75 22.19
C ILE A 332 -4.33 -10.88 21.42
N ALA A 333 -5.04 -11.98 21.11
CA ALA A 333 -4.47 -13.11 20.39
C ALA A 333 -3.94 -12.69 18.99
N VAL A 334 -4.68 -11.85 18.29
CA VAL A 334 -4.25 -11.28 17.00
C VAL A 334 -3.07 -10.33 17.18
N SER A 335 -3.06 -9.47 18.21
CA SER A 335 -1.90 -8.61 18.51
C SER A 335 -0.64 -9.44 18.74
N GLN A 336 -0.73 -10.51 19.53
CA GLN A 336 0.39 -11.41 19.79
C GLN A 336 0.83 -12.19 18.55
N ALA A 337 -0.08 -12.50 17.62
CA ALA A 337 0.28 -13.09 16.33
C ALA A 337 1.03 -12.07 15.45
N VAL A 338 0.62 -10.80 15.45
CA VAL A 338 1.32 -9.72 14.74
C VAL A 338 2.71 -9.48 15.33
N GLU A 339 2.87 -9.52 16.65
CA GLU A 339 4.18 -9.35 17.32
C GLU A 339 5.14 -10.51 17.06
N ARG A 340 4.62 -11.72 16.87
CA ARG A 340 5.42 -12.91 16.53
C ARG A 340 5.93 -12.90 15.10
N TYR A 341 5.17 -12.29 14.19
CA TYR A 341 5.46 -12.20 12.75
C TYR A 341 6.60 -11.20 12.47
#